data_AF-A0A1E4T377-F1
#
_entry.id   AF-A0A1E4T377-F1
#
_cell.length_a   1.000
_cell.length_b   1.000
_cell.length_c   1.000
_cell.angle_alpha   90.00
_cell.angle_beta   90.00
_cell.angle_gamma   90.00
#
_symmetry.space_group_name_H-M   'P 1'
#
loop_
_entity.id
_entity.type
_entity.pdbx_description
1 polymer ?
#
loop_
_entity_poly.entity_id
_entity_poly.type
_entity_poly.pdbx_seq_one_letter_code
_entity_poly.pdbx_strand_id
1 'polypeptide(L)'
;MDLPTLPEGYKIRPISKTDYSNGVLETLATLTTVGPITQTNFEKVIEKWHAHPDIYKTLVIVDDTNQVAAIGTLLIELKLIHDCSNVGHIEDIAVNSKHQGLKFGKFLILKLIELAKLCDCYKVILDCDVKNQGFYEKCGLKTAGLEMEYRF
;
A
#
# COMPACT_ATOMS: atom_id res chain seq x y z
N MET A 1 5.17 -17.54 3.83
CA MET A 1 6.08 -16.46 4.27
C MET A 1 5.54 -15.99 5.58
N ASP A 2 6.36 -16.00 6.63
CA ASP A 2 5.90 -15.59 7.95
C ASP A 2 5.66 -14.09 7.96
N LEU A 3 4.40 -13.69 8.19
CA LEU A 3 4.04 -12.30 8.38
C LEU A 3 4.64 -11.86 9.73
N PRO A 4 5.49 -10.81 9.77
CA PRO A 4 5.98 -10.30 11.04
C PRO A 4 4.81 -9.85 11.91
N THR A 5 4.92 -9.97 13.22
CA THR A 5 3.91 -9.41 14.13
C THR A 5 4.09 -7.89 14.18
N LEU A 6 2.98 -7.13 14.18
CA LEU A 6 3.03 -5.71 14.51
C LEU A 6 3.47 -5.55 15.98
N PRO A 7 4.26 -4.51 16.32
CA PRO A 7 4.54 -4.18 17.70
C PRO A 7 3.24 -3.93 18.49
N GLU A 8 3.29 -4.11 19.80
CA GLU A 8 2.19 -3.74 20.69
C GLU A 8 1.81 -2.26 20.50
N GLY A 9 0.50 -1.99 20.57
CA GLY A 9 -0.05 -0.65 20.33
C GLY A 9 -0.23 -0.27 18.86
N TYR A 10 0.03 -1.19 17.92
CA TYR A 10 -0.25 -0.99 16.51
C TYR A 10 -1.27 -2.00 15.97
N LYS A 11 -2.13 -1.50 15.08
CA LYS A 11 -3.11 -2.32 14.35
C LYS A 11 -3.12 -1.95 12.87
N ILE A 12 -3.44 -2.93 12.04
CA ILE A 12 -3.69 -2.71 10.61
C ILE A 12 -5.19 -2.74 10.33
N ARG A 13 -5.66 -1.84 9.49
CA ARG A 13 -7.06 -1.78 9.03
C ARG A 13 -7.18 -1.12 7.66
N PRO A 14 -8.33 -1.24 6.98
CA PRO A 14 -8.63 -0.39 5.83
C PRO A 14 -8.56 1.09 6.18
N ILE A 15 -8.18 1.90 5.19
CA ILE A 15 -8.24 3.37 5.29
C ILE A 15 -9.69 3.84 5.50
N SER A 16 -9.87 4.92 6.26
CA SER A 16 -11.16 5.56 6.50
C SER A 16 -11.10 7.07 6.29
N LYS A 17 -12.27 7.71 6.18
CA LYS A 17 -12.39 9.18 6.03
C LYS A 17 -11.72 9.97 7.16
N THR A 18 -11.76 9.43 8.37
CA THR A 18 -11.10 10.00 9.56
C THR A 18 -9.58 10.07 9.43
N ASP A 19 -8.98 9.28 8.54
CA ASP A 19 -7.52 9.27 8.37
C ASP A 19 -6.99 10.57 7.76
N TYR A 20 -7.87 11.40 7.17
CA TYR A 20 -7.55 12.78 6.80
C TYR A 20 -6.97 13.57 7.99
N SER A 21 -7.57 13.44 9.17
CA SER A 21 -7.14 14.12 10.39
C SER A 21 -6.13 13.31 11.20
N ASN A 22 -5.85 12.06 10.80
CA ASN A 22 -4.94 11.17 11.52
C ASN A 22 -3.56 11.04 10.86
N GLY A 23 -3.14 11.99 10.03
CA GLY A 23 -1.75 12.03 9.58
C GLY A 23 -1.45 11.21 8.32
N VAL A 24 -2.47 10.77 7.55
CA VAL A 24 -2.23 9.94 6.36
C VAL A 24 -1.51 10.69 5.24
N LEU A 25 -1.83 11.98 5.07
CA LEU A 25 -1.22 12.80 4.02
C LEU A 25 0.25 13.10 4.33
N GLU A 26 0.55 13.35 5.60
CA GLU A 26 1.91 13.51 6.12
C GLU A 26 2.72 12.21 5.97
N THR A 27 2.06 11.07 6.14
CA THR A 27 2.68 9.76 5.91
C THR A 27 3.02 9.56 4.43
N LEU A 28 2.07 9.83 3.51
CA LEU A 28 2.30 9.76 2.06
C LEU A 28 3.36 10.77 1.58
N ALA A 29 3.50 11.92 2.24
CA ALA A 29 4.53 12.92 1.92
C ALA A 29 5.97 12.40 2.13
N THR A 30 6.16 11.28 2.84
CA THR A 30 7.46 10.61 2.94
C THR A 30 7.86 9.86 1.66
N LEU A 31 6.89 9.55 0.79
CA LEU A 31 7.08 8.85 -0.47
C LEU A 31 7.27 9.83 -1.63
N THR A 32 6.36 10.80 -1.78
CA THR A 32 6.34 11.72 -2.91
C THR A 32 5.54 13.00 -2.62
N THR A 33 5.43 13.90 -3.58
CA THR A 33 4.61 15.10 -3.50
C THR A 33 3.12 14.75 -3.42
N VAL A 34 2.44 15.11 -2.33
CA VAL A 34 0.99 14.92 -2.16
C VAL A 34 0.18 16.10 -2.71
N GLY A 35 0.67 17.33 -2.49
CA GLY A 35 -0.04 18.56 -2.86
C GLY A 35 -1.20 18.93 -1.91
N PRO A 36 -1.90 20.05 -2.19
CA PRO A 36 -2.98 20.53 -1.34
C PRO A 36 -4.26 19.70 -1.53
N ILE A 37 -4.60 18.88 -0.54
CA ILE A 37 -5.83 18.07 -0.53
C ILE A 37 -6.79 18.61 0.53
N THR A 38 -7.97 19.05 0.11
CA THR A 38 -9.07 19.39 1.03
C THR A 38 -9.72 18.12 1.58
N GLN A 39 -10.31 18.20 2.77
CA GLN A 39 -11.04 17.07 3.37
C GLN A 39 -12.10 16.50 2.42
N THR A 40 -12.86 17.38 1.76
CA THR A 40 -13.88 16.96 0.78
C THR A 40 -13.29 16.19 -0.40
N ASN A 41 -12.12 16.59 -0.92
CA ASN A 41 -11.48 15.87 -2.01
C ASN A 41 -10.95 14.51 -1.54
N PHE A 42 -10.35 14.45 -0.34
CA PHE A 42 -9.92 13.20 0.28
C PHE A 42 -11.10 12.24 0.46
N GLU A 43 -12.18 12.69 1.08
CA GLU A 43 -13.36 11.86 1.33
C GLU A 43 -13.98 11.30 0.05
N LYS A 44 -14.04 12.09 -1.03
CA LYS A 44 -14.49 11.62 -2.36
C LYS A 44 -13.62 10.49 -2.90
N VAL A 45 -12.30 10.55 -2.70
CA VAL A 45 -11.38 9.47 -3.11
C VAL A 45 -11.63 8.21 -2.28
N ILE A 46 -11.74 8.35 -0.96
CA ILE A 46 -12.02 7.22 -0.06
C ILE A 46 -13.37 6.57 -0.40
N GLU A 47 -14.42 7.36 -0.66
CA GLU A 47 -15.72 6.85 -1.10
C GLU A 47 -15.61 6.06 -2.41
N LYS A 48 -14.85 6.58 -3.39
CA LYS A 48 -14.65 5.89 -4.66
C LYS A 48 -13.92 4.56 -4.48
N TRP A 49 -12.89 4.51 -3.64
CA TRP A 49 -12.17 3.28 -3.33
C TRP A 49 -13.06 2.27 -2.61
N HIS A 50 -13.83 2.71 -1.59
CA HIS A 50 -14.76 1.84 -0.87
C HIS A 50 -15.93 1.34 -1.73
N ALA A 51 -16.31 2.09 -2.76
CA ALA A 51 -17.33 1.66 -3.73
C ALA A 51 -16.82 0.58 -4.71
N HIS A 52 -15.51 0.39 -4.82
CA HIS A 52 -14.88 -0.62 -5.69
C HIS A 52 -13.88 -1.47 -4.89
N PRO A 53 -14.37 -2.20 -3.87
CA PRO A 53 -13.51 -2.99 -2.98
C PRO A 53 -12.88 -4.20 -3.68
N ASP A 54 -13.40 -4.60 -4.85
CA ASP A 54 -12.81 -5.56 -5.75
C ASP A 54 -11.49 -5.05 -6.36
N ILE A 55 -11.42 -3.74 -6.66
CA ILE A 55 -10.25 -3.08 -7.27
C ILE A 55 -9.29 -2.52 -6.20
N TYR A 56 -9.78 -1.67 -5.29
CA TYR A 56 -8.93 -0.90 -4.38
C TYR A 56 -8.88 -1.50 -2.99
N LYS A 57 -7.67 -1.81 -2.52
CA LYS A 57 -7.42 -2.34 -1.17
C LYS A 57 -6.31 -1.54 -0.50
N THR A 58 -6.66 -0.38 0.03
CA THR A 58 -5.74 0.49 0.77
C THR A 58 -5.81 0.20 2.27
N LEU A 59 -4.66 -0.15 2.84
CA LEU A 59 -4.50 -0.45 4.25
C LEU A 59 -3.62 0.60 4.93
N VAL A 60 -3.95 0.88 6.19
CA VAL A 60 -3.14 1.72 7.08
C VAL A 60 -2.75 0.93 8.32
N ILE A 61 -1.52 1.12 8.77
CA ILE A 61 -1.09 0.76 10.12
C ILE A 61 -1.24 2.02 10.97
N VAL A 62 -1.94 1.90 12.08
CA VAL A 62 -2.17 3.00 13.03
C VAL A 62 -1.72 2.62 14.43
N ASP A 63 -1.30 3.62 15.20
CA ASP A 63 -1.02 3.48 16.63
C ASP A 63 -2.30 3.52 17.48
N ASP A 64 -2.15 3.41 18.81
CA ASP A 64 -3.26 3.46 19.78
C ASP A 64 -4.01 4.79 19.80
N THR A 65 -3.40 5.87 19.30
CA THR A 65 -4.02 7.19 19.13
C THR A 65 -4.74 7.34 17.78
N ASN A 66 -4.76 6.27 16.97
CA ASN A 66 -5.20 6.21 15.58
C ASN A 66 -4.37 7.02 14.58
N GLN A 67 -3.19 7.53 14.96
CA GLN A 67 -2.30 8.19 14.00
C GLN A 67 -1.78 7.18 12.99
N VAL A 68 -1.76 7.55 11.71
CA VAL A 68 -1.27 6.71 10.63
C VAL A 68 0.25 6.65 10.68
N ALA A 69 0.75 5.45 10.90
CA ALA A 69 2.17 5.14 10.94
C ALA A 69 2.69 4.63 9.59
N ALA A 70 1.84 3.96 8.81
CA ALA A 70 2.19 3.51 7.46
C ALA A 70 0.92 3.30 6.61
N ILE A 71 1.09 3.34 5.30
CA ILE A 71 0.04 3.11 4.30
C ILE A 71 0.60 2.27 3.14
N GLY A 72 -0.27 1.45 2.54
CA GLY A 72 0.02 0.73 1.31
C GLY A 72 -1.27 0.34 0.61
N THR A 73 -1.23 0.30 -0.72
CA THR A 73 -2.38 -0.03 -1.56
C THR A 73 -2.09 -1.27 -2.38
N LEU A 74 -3.10 -2.14 -2.51
CA LEU A 74 -3.15 -3.18 -3.53
C LEU A 74 -4.26 -2.83 -4.52
N LEU A 75 -3.91 -2.66 -5.80
CA LEU A 75 -4.85 -2.56 -6.90
C LEU A 75 -5.00 -3.92 -7.57
N ILE A 76 -6.23 -4.35 -7.81
CA ILE A 76 -6.52 -5.58 -8.53
C ILE A 76 -6.89 -5.24 -9.98
N GLU A 77 -6.12 -5.78 -10.92
CA GLU A 77 -6.36 -5.64 -12.35
C GLU A 77 -6.82 -6.98 -12.93
N LEU A 78 -8.04 -7.04 -13.45
CA LEU A 78 -8.55 -8.18 -14.19
C LEU A 78 -7.95 -8.21 -15.60
N LYS A 79 -7.50 -9.39 -16.05
CA LYS A 79 -6.91 -9.58 -17.38
C LYS A 79 -7.61 -10.68 -18.15
N LEU A 80 -7.59 -10.61 -19.48
CA LEU A 80 -8.01 -11.73 -20.35
C LEU A 80 -6.97 -12.86 -20.38
N ILE A 81 -5.69 -12.49 -20.30
CA ILE A 81 -4.57 -13.45 -20.26
C ILE A 81 -4.55 -14.22 -18.94
N HIS A 82 -3.86 -15.37 -18.93
CA HIS A 82 -3.82 -16.28 -17.78
C HIS A 82 -5.23 -16.71 -17.33
N ASP A 83 -6.06 -17.14 -18.29
CA ASP A 83 -7.39 -17.69 -18.03
C ASP A 83 -8.31 -16.75 -17.25
N CYS A 84 -8.41 -15.50 -17.71
CA CYS A 84 -9.23 -14.47 -17.07
C CYS A 84 -8.83 -14.14 -15.62
N SER A 85 -7.53 -14.26 -15.27
CA SER A 85 -7.04 -14.07 -13.90
C SER A 85 -6.67 -12.61 -13.58
N ASN A 86 -6.34 -12.36 -12.32
CA ASN A 86 -6.02 -11.06 -11.75
C ASN A 86 -4.50 -10.84 -11.62
N VAL A 87 -4.07 -9.59 -11.73
CA VAL A 87 -2.75 -9.12 -11.26
C VAL A 87 -2.95 -8.15 -10.11
N GLY A 88 -2.19 -8.34 -9.04
CA GLY A 88 -2.10 -7.36 -7.97
C GLY A 88 -0.97 -6.37 -8.22
N HIS A 89 -1.26 -5.08 -8.11
CA HIS A 89 -0.25 -4.00 -8.16
C HIS A 89 -0.14 -3.40 -6.77
N ILE A 90 1.05 -3.48 -6.17
CA ILE A 90 1.32 -2.83 -4.88
C ILE A 90 1.78 -1.40 -5.15
N GLU A 91 1.05 -0.44 -4.60
CA GLU A 91 1.25 0.99 -4.80
C GLU A 91 1.36 1.74 -3.46
N ASP A 92 1.91 2.94 -3.51
CA ASP A 92 1.88 3.94 -2.43
C ASP A 92 2.35 3.43 -1.06
N ILE A 93 3.46 2.67 -1.04
CA ILE A 93 4.06 2.19 0.20
C ILE A 93 4.82 3.32 0.89
N ALA A 94 4.26 3.83 1.99
CA ALA A 94 4.87 4.89 2.77
C ALA A 94 4.85 4.57 4.26
N VAL A 95 5.94 4.90 4.96
CA VAL A 95 6.09 4.76 6.41
C VAL A 95 6.44 6.11 6.98
N ASN A 96 5.64 6.58 7.94
CA ASN A 96 5.85 7.85 8.60
C ASN A 96 7.24 7.89 9.25
N SER A 97 7.97 9.00 9.07
CA SER A 97 9.36 9.13 9.54
C SER A 97 9.50 8.94 11.04
N LYS A 98 8.46 9.29 11.83
CA LYS A 98 8.41 9.09 13.28
C LYS A 98 8.33 7.61 13.70
N HIS A 99 8.06 6.72 12.76
CA HIS A 99 7.74 5.30 12.97
C HIS A 99 8.68 4.36 12.20
N GLN A 100 9.84 4.84 11.76
CA GLN A 100 10.83 4.04 11.04
C GLN A 100 11.50 2.99 11.93
N GLY A 101 12.08 1.96 11.31
CA GLY A 101 12.76 0.86 12.02
C GLY A 101 11.82 -0.22 12.60
N LEU A 102 10.51 0.00 12.60
CA LEU A 102 9.49 -0.93 13.13
C LEU A 102 9.04 -2.01 12.13
N LYS A 103 9.73 -2.13 10.98
CA LYS A 103 9.44 -3.10 9.91
C LYS A 103 8.03 -2.98 9.30
N PHE A 104 7.34 -1.84 9.45
CA PHE A 104 6.02 -1.60 8.86
C PHE A 104 5.96 -1.75 7.35
N GLY A 105 6.97 -1.27 6.62
CA GLY A 105 7.05 -1.50 5.18
C GLY A 105 7.03 -2.99 4.83
N LYS A 106 7.88 -3.80 5.49
CA LYS A 106 7.92 -5.26 5.24
C LYS A 106 6.59 -5.92 5.60
N PHE A 107 5.97 -5.51 6.71
CA PHE A 107 4.64 -6.00 7.10
C PHE A 107 3.61 -5.72 6.01
N LEU A 108 3.53 -4.47 5.53
CA LEU A 108 2.58 -4.06 4.49
C LEU A 108 2.77 -4.87 3.21
N ILE A 109 4.01 -4.99 2.70
CA ILE A 109 4.29 -5.77 1.49
C ILE A 109 3.79 -7.22 1.63
N LEU A 110 4.14 -7.88 2.72
CA LEU A 110 3.74 -9.27 2.94
C LEU A 110 2.22 -9.40 3.11
N LYS A 111 1.56 -8.44 3.76
CA LYS A 111 0.12 -8.44 3.92
C LYS A 111 -0.61 -8.23 2.60
N LEU A 112 -0.13 -7.31 1.76
CA LEU A 112 -0.70 -7.05 0.43
C LEU A 112 -0.48 -8.25 -0.51
N ILE A 113 0.65 -8.94 -0.42
CA ILE A 113 0.87 -10.21 -1.16
C ILE A 113 -0.12 -11.29 -0.70
N GLU A 114 -0.38 -11.41 0.60
CA GLU A 114 -1.40 -12.34 1.13
C GLU A 114 -2.80 -11.99 0.60
N LEU A 115 -3.18 -10.72 0.64
CA LEU A 115 -4.45 -10.23 0.10
C LEU A 115 -4.59 -10.50 -1.40
N ALA A 116 -3.54 -10.29 -2.19
CA ALA A 116 -3.58 -10.59 -3.62
C ALA A 116 -3.81 -12.08 -3.90
N LYS A 117 -3.21 -12.97 -3.10
CA LYS A 117 -3.48 -14.42 -3.19
C LYS A 117 -4.93 -14.76 -2.86
N LEU A 118 -5.50 -14.12 -1.84
CA LEU A 118 -6.92 -14.28 -1.49
C LEU A 118 -7.87 -13.71 -2.55
N CYS A 119 -7.37 -12.89 -3.48
CA CYS A 119 -8.11 -12.35 -4.61
C CYS A 119 -7.77 -13.04 -5.94
N ASP A 120 -7.24 -14.26 -5.87
CA ASP A 120 -6.91 -15.10 -7.01
C ASP A 120 -5.96 -14.42 -8.03
N CYS A 121 -5.08 -13.53 -7.55
CA CYS A 121 -4.04 -12.97 -8.38
C CYS A 121 -2.97 -14.03 -8.68
N TYR A 122 -2.67 -14.26 -9.96
CA TYR A 122 -1.59 -15.19 -10.34
C TYR A 122 -0.19 -14.61 -10.07
N LYS A 123 -0.09 -13.28 -9.92
CA LYS A 123 1.13 -12.58 -9.47
C LYS A 123 0.81 -11.23 -8.82
N VAL A 124 1.80 -10.72 -8.10
CA VAL A 124 1.88 -9.33 -7.64
C VAL A 124 3.09 -8.66 -8.26
N ILE A 125 2.95 -7.40 -8.64
CA ILE A 125 4.05 -6.54 -9.10
C ILE A 125 4.05 -5.20 -8.36
N LEU A 126 5.20 -4.54 -8.38
CA LEU A 126 5.43 -3.16 -7.96
C LEU A 126 6.69 -2.66 -8.66
N ASP A 127 6.79 -1.34 -8.78
CA ASP A 127 7.98 -0.68 -9.27
C ASP A 127 8.73 0.01 -8.12
N CYS A 128 10.05 0.11 -8.23
CA CYS A 128 10.86 0.76 -7.20
C CYS A 128 12.20 1.27 -7.72
N ASP A 129 12.70 2.33 -7.06
CA ASP A 129 14.08 2.77 -7.21
C ASP A 129 15.08 1.64 -6.93
N VAL A 130 16.18 1.62 -7.68
CA VAL A 130 17.30 0.66 -7.49
C VAL A 130 17.78 0.61 -6.03
N LYS A 131 17.84 1.76 -5.34
CA LYS A 131 18.25 1.84 -3.93
C LYS A 131 17.35 1.04 -2.97
N ASN A 132 16.09 0.80 -3.37
CA ASN A 132 15.08 0.09 -2.58
C ASN A 132 14.94 -1.38 -2.99
N GLN A 133 15.56 -1.83 -4.09
CA GLN A 133 15.45 -3.21 -4.60
C GLN A 133 15.75 -4.24 -3.50
N GLY A 134 16.84 -4.07 -2.75
CA GLY A 134 17.23 -4.99 -1.68
C GLY A 134 16.24 -5.08 -0.51
N PHE A 135 15.37 -4.07 -0.33
CA PHE A 135 14.26 -4.16 0.63
C PHE A 135 13.15 -5.08 0.11
N TYR A 136 12.78 -4.97 -1.16
CA TYR A 136 11.74 -5.80 -1.79
C TYR A 136 12.19 -7.25 -1.98
N GLU A 137 13.47 -7.50 -2.27
CA GLU A 137 14.05 -8.84 -2.28
C GLU A 137 13.93 -9.53 -0.91
N LYS A 138 14.15 -8.79 0.20
CA LYS A 138 13.91 -9.29 1.57
C LYS A 138 12.44 -9.58 1.89
N CYS A 139 11.52 -9.11 1.05
CA CYS A 139 10.09 -9.40 1.10
C CYS A 139 9.70 -10.57 0.17
N GLY A 140 10.66 -11.18 -0.54
CA GLY A 140 10.45 -12.32 -1.43
C GLY A 140 10.10 -11.95 -2.87
N LEU A 141 10.17 -10.66 -3.24
CA LEU A 141 10.04 -10.23 -4.63
C LEU A 141 11.38 -10.40 -5.38
N LYS A 142 11.32 -10.31 -6.70
CA LYS A 142 12.48 -10.34 -7.59
C LYS A 142 12.27 -9.36 -8.73
N THR A 143 13.36 -8.88 -9.33
CA THR A 143 13.29 -8.07 -10.56
C THR A 143 12.60 -8.87 -11.67
N ALA A 144 11.59 -8.27 -12.30
CA ALA A 144 10.77 -8.91 -13.33
C ALA A 144 10.59 -8.06 -14.60
N GLY A 145 11.18 -6.86 -14.65
CA GLY A 145 11.06 -5.92 -15.76
C GLY A 145 11.71 -4.58 -15.43
N LEU A 146 11.55 -3.62 -16.33
CA LEU A 146 11.91 -2.22 -16.14
C LEU A 146 10.62 -1.39 -16.16
N GLU A 147 10.50 -0.46 -15.22
CA GLU A 147 9.48 0.58 -15.26
C GLU A 147 9.82 1.58 -16.38
N MET A 148 8.81 1.96 -17.16
CA MET A 148 8.95 2.97 -18.21
C MET A 148 7.90 4.06 -17.97
N GLU A 149 8.31 5.33 -17.90
CA GLU A 149 7.43 6.45 -17.63
C GLU A 149 7.36 7.42 -18.81
N TYR A 150 6.16 7.94 -19.10
CA TYR A 150 5.95 9.16 -19.86
C TYR A 150 5.16 10.14 -18.98
N ARG A 151 5.73 11.30 -18.69
CA ARG A 151 5.13 12.33 -17.82
C ARG A 151 4.47 13.42 -18.67
N PHE A 152 3.23 13.78 -18.35
CA PHE A 152 2.47 14.85 -19.00
C PHE A 152 2.80 16.23 -18.42
#